data_AF-B1YJH1-F1
#
_entry.id   AF-B1YJH1-F1
#
_cell.length_a   1.000
_cell.length_b   1.000
_cell.length_c   1.000
_cell.angle_alpha   90.00
_cell.angle_beta   90.00
_cell.angle_gamma   90.00
#
_symmetry.space_group_name_H-M   'P 1'
#
loop_
_entity.id
_entity.type
_entity.pdbx_description
1 polymer ?
#
loop_
_entity_poly.entity_id
_entity_poly.type
_entity_poly.pdbx_seq_one_letter_code
_entity_poly.pdbx_strand_id
1 'polypeptide(L)'
;MKKLKQTVIGLLAILLSLVSFSLAAEASSYRQAKTPLNLRSGASTTKAVVAVIPTTVYVNEISRLGTWSKVRYGTQTGYASTKYLLTDQQIGGLRIGKTLIVNPNLPLRSTYAPGESTVARAAFEKMKRAAKAEKITLVAFSTYRSYAYQKALFEKYVARDGFEKASTYSAQPGKSEHQTGLGFDIGGADSSKYAKFSFSSTKEAKWLAANAHRFGFHLRYPLGKESWTGYTYESWHYRYVGATLAAQLKMTGLTMEEYYQLAPGKPSTP
;
A
#
# COMPACT_ATOMS: atom_id res chain seq x y z
N MET A 1 -35.20 37.73 34.67
CA MET A 1 -34.70 36.37 34.97
C MET A 1 -35.40 35.36 34.08
N LYS A 2 -34.67 34.31 33.67
CA LYS A 2 -35.05 33.16 32.81
C LYS A 2 -34.98 33.36 31.28
N LYS A 3 -33.77 33.07 30.79
CA LYS A 3 -33.41 32.53 29.46
C LYS A 3 -34.32 31.34 29.09
N LEU A 4 -34.46 31.02 27.79
CA LEU A 4 -33.70 29.93 27.14
C LEU A 4 -34.42 29.28 25.91
N LYS A 5 -33.67 29.17 24.81
CA LYS A 5 -33.74 28.21 23.68
C LYS A 5 -34.92 28.29 22.69
N GLN A 6 -34.61 28.74 21.47
CA GLN A 6 -34.92 27.96 20.27
C GLN A 6 -33.71 27.91 19.32
N THR A 7 -33.52 26.69 18.83
CA THR A 7 -32.38 26.05 18.15
C THR A 7 -32.14 26.60 16.74
N VAL A 8 -30.89 26.98 16.43
CA VAL A 8 -30.42 27.07 15.03
C VAL A 8 -29.88 25.70 14.65
N ILE A 9 -30.65 24.95 13.86
CA ILE A 9 -30.15 23.76 13.16
C ILE A 9 -29.38 24.26 11.94
N GLY A 10 -28.07 24.39 12.08
CA GLY A 10 -27.18 24.56 10.94
C GLY A 10 -27.09 23.23 10.20
N LEU A 11 -27.78 23.11 9.07
CA LEU A 11 -27.50 22.10 8.07
C LEU A 11 -26.08 22.34 7.55
N LEU A 12 -25.10 21.58 8.06
CA LEU A 12 -23.81 21.46 7.42
C LEU A 12 -23.99 20.48 6.24
N ALA A 13 -24.56 20.97 5.14
CA ALA A 13 -24.50 20.29 3.87
C ALA A 13 -23.03 20.31 3.42
N ILE A 14 -22.29 19.25 3.73
CA ILE A 14 -20.99 19.00 3.11
C ILE A 14 -21.30 18.72 1.65
N LEU A 15 -21.19 19.77 0.83
CA LEU A 15 -21.25 19.72 -0.61
C LEU A 15 -20.05 18.87 -1.08
N LEU A 16 -20.25 17.56 -1.14
CA LEU A 16 -19.31 16.64 -1.77
C LEU A 16 -19.40 16.94 -3.27
N SER A 17 -18.63 17.91 -3.75
CA SER A 17 -18.51 18.17 -5.17
C SER A 17 -17.96 16.91 -5.84
N LEU A 18 -18.85 16.16 -6.49
CA LEU A 18 -18.52 15.10 -7.43
C LEU A 18 -17.75 15.75 -8.58
N VAL A 19 -16.43 15.83 -8.43
CA VAL A 19 -15.54 15.99 -9.55
C VAL A 19 -15.61 14.67 -10.30
N SER A 20 -16.46 14.62 -11.33
CA SER A 20 -16.47 13.56 -12.32
C SER A 20 -15.13 13.60 -13.05
N PHE A 21 -14.14 12.89 -12.54
CA PHE A 21 -12.94 12.58 -13.29
C PHE A 21 -13.36 11.72 -14.47
N SER A 22 -13.32 12.28 -15.68
CA SER A 22 -13.41 11.48 -16.88
C SER A 22 -12.24 10.49 -16.86
N LEU A 23 -12.56 9.19 -16.77
CA LEU A 23 -11.64 8.09 -17.00
C LEU A 23 -11.40 7.94 -18.52
N ALA A 24 -11.06 9.05 -19.19
CA ALA A 24 -10.30 8.93 -20.42
C ALA A 24 -8.88 8.60 -19.97
N ALA A 25 -8.60 7.30 -19.81
CA ALA A 25 -7.27 6.81 -19.57
C ALA A 25 -6.39 7.17 -20.77
N GLU A 26 -5.80 8.38 -20.76
CA GLU A 26 -4.49 8.55 -21.37
C GLU A 26 -3.66 7.38 -20.84
N ALA A 27 -3.18 6.52 -21.75
CA ALA A 27 -2.33 5.40 -21.40
C ALA A 27 -1.28 5.92 -20.42
N SER A 28 -1.37 5.48 -19.17
CA SER A 28 -0.77 6.27 -18.10
C SER A 28 0.73 6.43 -18.35
N SER A 29 1.19 7.67 -18.30
CA SER A 29 2.61 8.01 -18.32
C SER A 29 3.35 7.46 -17.10
N TYR A 30 2.68 6.87 -16.10
CA TYR A 30 3.38 6.36 -14.92
C TYR A 30 4.14 5.06 -15.20
N ARG A 31 5.36 5.03 -14.67
CA ARG A 31 6.24 3.85 -14.64
C ARG A 31 6.74 3.63 -13.23
N GLN A 32 7.06 2.38 -12.89
CA GLN A 32 7.66 2.07 -11.60
C GLN A 32 9.10 1.58 -11.76
N ALA A 33 10.02 2.08 -10.94
CA ALA A 33 11.38 1.59 -10.95
C ALA A 33 11.46 0.17 -10.36
N LYS A 34 11.99 -0.79 -11.15
CA LYS A 34 12.20 -2.18 -10.73
C LYS A 34 13.33 -2.33 -9.69
N THR A 35 14.31 -1.44 -9.75
CA THR A 35 15.53 -1.41 -8.92
C THR A 35 15.83 0.06 -8.60
N PRO A 36 16.64 0.41 -7.58
CA PRO A 36 17.11 1.78 -7.44
C PRO A 36 17.73 2.27 -8.75
N LEU A 37 17.15 3.32 -9.32
CA LEU A 37 17.43 3.73 -10.70
C LEU A 37 17.94 5.16 -10.74
N ASN A 38 19.13 5.34 -11.31
CA ASN A 38 19.73 6.66 -11.49
C ASN A 38 18.89 7.49 -12.47
N LEU A 39 18.46 8.66 -12.00
CA LEU A 39 17.94 9.75 -12.82
C LEU A 39 19.12 10.63 -13.22
N ARG A 40 19.32 10.82 -14.52
CA ARG A 40 20.48 11.53 -15.07
C ARG A 40 20.08 12.83 -15.74
N SER A 41 21.01 13.78 -15.82
CA SER A 41 20.78 15.08 -16.48
C SER A 41 20.61 14.97 -18.01
N GLY A 42 20.97 13.83 -18.61
CA GLY A 42 20.77 13.54 -20.03
C GLY A 42 20.68 12.04 -20.32
N ALA A 43 20.28 11.70 -21.55
CA ALA A 43 20.05 10.33 -22.03
C ALA A 43 21.35 9.55 -22.31
N SER A 44 22.23 9.43 -21.30
CA SER A 44 23.47 8.67 -21.37
C SER A 44 23.96 8.30 -19.98
N THR A 45 24.65 7.16 -19.86
CA THR A 45 25.28 6.71 -18.61
C THR A 45 26.45 7.60 -18.16
N THR A 46 27.00 8.43 -19.05
CA THR A 46 28.08 9.39 -18.72
C THR A 46 27.57 10.71 -18.15
N LYS A 47 26.26 10.97 -18.24
CA LYS A 47 25.65 12.21 -17.71
C LYS A 47 25.52 12.12 -16.19
N ALA A 48 25.64 13.27 -15.54
CA ALA A 48 25.57 13.39 -14.08
C ALA A 48 24.27 12.78 -13.54
N VAL A 49 24.38 12.08 -12.41
CA VAL A 49 23.22 11.58 -11.65
C VAL A 49 22.67 12.74 -10.84
N VAL A 50 21.39 13.06 -11.02
CA VAL A 50 20.70 14.14 -10.30
C VAL A 50 19.86 13.60 -9.13
N ALA A 51 19.41 12.34 -9.23
CA ALA A 51 18.76 11.62 -8.15
C ALA A 51 18.85 10.10 -8.37
N VAL A 52 18.51 9.35 -7.32
CA VAL A 52 18.22 7.92 -7.40
C VAL A 52 16.73 7.72 -7.10
N ILE A 53 16.01 7.10 -8.02
CA ILE A 53 14.60 6.73 -7.87
C ILE A 53 14.54 5.39 -7.12
N PRO A 54 13.93 5.33 -5.92
CA PRO A 54 13.79 4.09 -5.18
C PRO A 54 12.90 3.06 -5.90
N THR A 55 13.00 1.79 -5.52
CA THR A 55 12.03 0.76 -5.93
C THR A 55 10.62 1.12 -5.49
N THR A 56 9.60 0.55 -6.14
CA THR A 56 8.16 0.76 -5.82
C THR A 56 7.62 2.17 -6.08
N VAL A 57 8.47 3.15 -6.36
CA VAL A 57 8.06 4.53 -6.63
C VAL A 57 7.60 4.68 -8.07
N TYR A 58 6.41 5.27 -8.24
CA TYR A 58 5.91 5.68 -9.55
C TYR A 58 6.47 7.04 -9.98
N VAL A 59 7.01 7.09 -11.19
CA VAL A 59 7.50 8.29 -11.89
C VAL A 59 6.65 8.56 -13.12
N ASN A 60 6.51 9.82 -13.50
CA ASN A 60 5.78 10.21 -14.71
C ASN A 60 6.76 10.24 -15.90
N GLU A 61 6.57 9.37 -16.88
CA GLU A 61 7.28 9.33 -18.16
C GLU A 61 6.71 10.40 -19.10
N ILE A 62 7.54 11.42 -19.37
CA ILE A 62 7.18 12.58 -20.19
C ILE A 62 7.41 12.29 -21.67
N SER A 63 8.54 11.66 -21.99
CA SER A 63 8.92 11.34 -23.37
C SER A 63 10.00 10.26 -23.42
N ARG A 64 10.31 9.77 -24.63
CA ARG A 64 11.38 8.80 -24.87
C ARG A 64 12.41 9.32 -25.86
N LEU A 65 13.65 8.92 -25.64
CA LEU A 65 14.78 9.10 -26.56
C LEU A 65 15.56 7.80 -26.63
N GLY A 66 15.27 6.98 -27.65
CA GLY A 66 15.83 5.63 -27.77
C GLY A 66 15.48 4.76 -26.55
N THR A 67 16.49 4.26 -25.85
CA THR A 67 16.36 3.42 -24.65
C THR A 67 16.28 4.20 -23.33
N TRP A 68 16.09 5.52 -23.41
CA TRP A 68 15.97 6.42 -22.27
C TRP A 68 14.58 7.04 -22.20
N SER A 69 14.01 7.02 -21.01
CA SER A 69 12.77 7.72 -20.69
C SER A 69 13.11 9.03 -19.98
N LYS A 70 12.60 10.15 -20.48
CA LYS A 70 12.58 11.41 -19.71
C LYS A 70 11.45 11.30 -18.70
N VAL A 71 11.78 11.38 -17.41
CA VAL A 71 10.81 11.18 -16.33
C VAL A 71 10.85 12.32 -15.33
N ARG A 72 9.70 12.58 -14.69
CA ARG A 72 9.58 13.44 -13.51
C ARG A 72 9.51 12.60 -12.23
N TYR A 73 10.44 12.87 -11.32
CA TYR A 73 10.51 12.28 -9.99
C TYR A 73 10.58 13.39 -8.93
N GLY A 74 9.51 13.56 -8.16
CA GLY A 74 9.36 14.73 -7.28
C GLY A 74 9.41 16.03 -8.10
N THR A 75 10.26 16.96 -7.68
CA THR A 75 10.54 18.21 -8.40
C THR A 75 11.58 18.05 -9.51
N GLN A 76 12.26 16.90 -9.57
CA GLN A 76 13.35 16.67 -10.52
C GLN A 76 12.82 16.10 -11.82
N THR A 77 13.41 16.54 -12.93
CA THR A 77 13.18 15.97 -14.26
C THR A 77 14.52 15.55 -14.84
N GLY A 78 14.60 14.34 -15.38
CA GLY A 78 15.83 13.81 -15.97
C GLY A 78 15.55 12.57 -16.80
N TYR A 79 16.60 11.83 -17.13
CA TYR A 79 16.54 10.63 -17.96
C TYR A 79 16.90 9.38 -17.16
N ALA A 80 16.09 8.34 -17.30
CA ALA A 80 16.31 7.04 -16.71
C ALA A 80 16.21 5.96 -17.81
N SER A 81 16.96 4.87 -17.68
CA SER A 81 16.90 3.79 -18.67
C SER A 81 15.53 3.11 -18.63
N THR A 82 14.86 3.05 -19.79
CA THR A 82 13.51 2.48 -19.94
C THR A 82 13.46 1.00 -19.54
N LYS A 83 14.60 0.29 -19.67
CA LYS A 83 14.75 -1.12 -19.27
C LYS A 83 14.35 -1.39 -17.81
N TYR A 84 14.50 -0.41 -16.93
CA TYR A 84 14.25 -0.56 -15.49
C TYR A 84 12.93 0.08 -15.04
N LEU A 85 12.11 0.54 -15.99
CA LEU A 85 10.83 1.19 -15.75
C LEU A 85 9.69 0.26 -16.17
N LEU A 86 9.01 -0.31 -15.17
CA LEU A 86 7.91 -1.24 -15.37
C LEU A 86 6.63 -0.52 -15.79
N THR A 87 5.87 -1.16 -16.69
CA THR A 87 4.50 -0.78 -17.04
C THR A 87 3.50 -1.36 -16.05
N ASP A 88 2.29 -0.82 -15.98
CA ASP A 88 1.22 -1.40 -15.15
C ASP A 88 0.89 -2.85 -15.57
N GLN A 89 0.95 -3.15 -16.87
CA GLN A 89 0.73 -4.52 -17.38
C GLN A 89 1.78 -5.51 -16.84
N GLN A 90 3.03 -5.07 -16.72
CA GLN A 90 4.14 -5.86 -16.17
C GLN A 90 4.06 -6.01 -14.65
N ILE A 91 3.43 -5.06 -13.95
CA ILE A 91 3.23 -5.11 -12.50
C ILE A 91 2.01 -5.97 -12.16
N GLY A 92 0.91 -5.82 -12.90
CA GLY A 92 -0.41 -6.30 -12.51
C GLY A 92 -1.07 -5.39 -11.49
N GLY A 93 -2.09 -5.90 -10.79
CA GLY A 93 -2.93 -5.10 -9.90
C GLY A 93 -3.64 -3.96 -10.63
N LEU A 94 -4.13 -2.98 -9.87
CA LEU A 94 -4.71 -1.75 -10.41
C LEU A 94 -3.95 -0.53 -9.88
N ARG A 95 -3.47 0.32 -10.78
CA ARG A 95 -2.89 1.61 -10.39
C ARG A 95 -3.90 2.74 -10.53
N ILE A 96 -4.12 3.47 -9.43
CA ILE A 96 -4.90 4.71 -9.41
C ILE A 96 -3.96 5.84 -8.97
N GLY A 97 -3.64 6.75 -9.90
CA GLY A 97 -2.58 7.74 -9.69
C GLY A 97 -1.22 7.06 -9.43
N LYS A 98 -0.66 7.24 -8.23
CA LYS A 98 0.57 6.58 -7.76
C LYS A 98 0.32 5.42 -6.78
N THR A 99 -0.94 5.09 -6.55
CA THR A 99 -1.33 4.01 -5.62
C THR A 99 -1.52 2.72 -6.39
N LEU A 100 -0.77 1.68 -6.03
CA LEU A 100 -0.97 0.32 -6.52
C LEU A 100 -1.91 -0.44 -5.58
N ILE A 101 -3.02 -0.94 -6.12
CA ILE A 101 -4.03 -1.69 -5.39
C ILE A 101 -3.90 -3.15 -5.77
N VAL A 102 -3.84 -3.99 -4.75
CA VAL A 102 -3.75 -5.45 -4.86
C VAL A 102 -4.74 -6.03 -3.88
N ASN A 103 -5.57 -6.93 -4.38
CA ASN A 103 -6.58 -7.66 -3.62
C ASN A 103 -6.94 -8.95 -4.41
N PRO A 104 -7.91 -9.76 -3.95
CA PRO A 104 -8.21 -11.01 -4.61
C PRO A 104 -8.63 -10.91 -6.08
N ASN A 105 -9.20 -9.77 -6.48
CA ASN A 105 -9.67 -9.51 -7.84
C ASN A 105 -8.62 -8.78 -8.70
N LEU A 106 -7.56 -8.27 -8.09
CA LEU A 106 -6.53 -7.45 -8.73
C LEU A 106 -5.13 -8.04 -8.48
N PRO A 107 -4.81 -9.21 -9.06
CA PRO A 107 -3.55 -9.89 -8.80
C PRO A 107 -2.36 -9.21 -9.48
N LEU A 108 -1.22 -9.25 -8.81
CA LEU A 108 0.10 -8.93 -9.35
C LEU A 108 0.61 -10.03 -10.28
N ARG A 109 1.49 -9.66 -11.21
CA ARG A 109 2.20 -10.61 -12.06
C ARG A 109 3.21 -11.42 -11.26
N SER A 110 3.40 -12.68 -11.63
CA SER A 110 4.39 -13.56 -10.99
C SER A 110 5.83 -13.06 -11.11
N THR A 111 6.13 -12.28 -12.14
CA THR A 111 7.44 -11.68 -12.41
C THR A 111 7.68 -10.36 -11.67
N TYR A 112 6.65 -9.78 -11.03
CA TYR A 112 6.78 -8.54 -10.28
C TYR A 112 7.40 -8.81 -8.91
N ALA A 113 8.66 -8.39 -8.75
CA ALA A 113 9.47 -8.64 -7.57
C ALA A 113 10.32 -7.40 -7.21
N PRO A 114 9.70 -6.35 -6.63
CA PRO A 114 10.39 -5.10 -6.34
C PRO A 114 11.30 -5.14 -5.10
N GLY A 115 11.22 -6.21 -4.29
CA GLY A 115 11.80 -6.22 -2.95
C GLY A 115 11.02 -5.34 -1.95
N GLU A 116 11.52 -5.22 -0.72
CA GLU A 116 10.94 -4.30 0.25
C GLU A 116 11.16 -2.84 -0.19
N SER A 117 10.12 -2.01 -0.10
CA SER A 117 10.22 -0.59 -0.39
C SER A 117 11.10 0.10 0.66
N THR A 118 12.23 0.67 0.22
CA THR A 118 13.11 1.44 1.11
C THR A 118 12.43 2.70 1.64
N VAL A 119 11.47 3.26 0.89
CA VAL A 119 10.63 4.38 1.33
C VAL A 119 9.70 3.96 2.47
N ALA A 120 9.00 2.83 2.31
CA ALA A 120 8.13 2.30 3.36
C ALA A 120 8.94 1.88 4.61
N ARG A 121 10.11 1.26 4.43
CA ARG A 121 11.02 0.93 5.53
C ARG A 121 11.46 2.17 6.29
N ALA A 122 11.90 3.21 5.60
CA ALA A 122 12.29 4.47 6.25
C ALA A 122 11.13 5.10 7.02
N ALA A 123 9.89 5.02 6.50
CA ALA A 123 8.70 5.44 7.19
C ALA A 123 8.40 4.59 8.43
N PHE A 124 8.55 3.27 8.34
CA PHE A 124 8.41 2.35 9.47
C PHE A 124 9.42 2.66 10.58
N GLU A 125 10.70 2.89 10.24
CA GLU A 125 11.71 3.22 11.25
C GLU A 125 11.41 4.56 11.95
N LYS A 126 10.81 5.54 11.25
CA LYS A 126 10.30 6.77 11.89
C LYS A 126 9.15 6.47 12.85
N MET A 127 8.19 5.66 12.41
CA MET A 127 7.05 5.23 13.24
C MET A 127 7.51 4.49 14.49
N LYS A 128 8.45 3.55 14.34
CA LYS A 128 9.05 2.77 15.43
C LYS A 128 9.75 3.67 16.45
N ARG A 129 10.48 4.70 16.02
CA ARG A 129 11.09 5.68 16.94
C ARG A 129 10.05 6.49 17.71
N ALA A 130 8.99 6.92 17.05
CA ALA A 130 7.90 7.64 17.72
C ALA A 130 7.18 6.76 18.76
N ALA A 131 6.85 5.53 18.40
CA ALA A 131 6.28 4.55 19.33
C ALA A 131 7.21 4.30 20.53
N LYS A 132 8.52 4.17 20.28
CA LYS A 132 9.51 3.96 21.35
C LYS A 132 9.54 5.11 22.36
N ALA A 133 9.38 6.36 21.92
CA ALA A 133 9.29 7.52 22.81
C ALA A 133 8.08 7.43 23.76
N GLU A 134 7.04 6.70 23.37
CA GLU A 134 5.85 6.40 24.18
C GLU A 134 5.93 5.03 24.88
N LYS A 135 7.12 4.43 24.98
CA LYS A 135 7.36 3.11 25.59
C LYS A 135 6.58 1.96 24.91
N ILE A 136 6.36 2.10 23.60
CA ILE A 136 5.75 1.09 22.73
C ILE A 136 6.84 0.51 21.81
N THR A 137 7.02 -0.81 21.83
CA THR A 137 7.97 -1.50 20.96
C THR A 137 7.24 -1.98 19.72
N LEU A 138 7.71 -1.58 18.53
CA LEU A 138 7.19 -2.08 17.26
C LEU A 138 8.24 -2.90 16.51
N VAL A 139 7.80 -4.04 15.96
CA VAL A 139 8.62 -4.96 15.16
C VAL A 139 7.90 -5.28 13.86
N ALA A 140 8.50 -4.92 12.72
CA ALA A 140 8.05 -5.41 11.42
C ALA A 140 8.60 -6.83 11.24
N PHE A 141 7.76 -7.85 11.46
CA PHE A 141 8.18 -9.26 11.48
C PHE A 141 8.00 -9.96 10.13
N SER A 142 7.20 -9.39 9.22
CA SER A 142 7.00 -9.90 7.87
C SER A 142 6.71 -8.72 6.94
N THR A 143 7.46 -8.61 5.84
CA THR A 143 7.37 -7.47 4.91
C THR A 143 7.32 -7.96 3.47
N TYR A 144 8.35 -7.80 2.65
CA TYR A 144 8.32 -8.28 1.27
C TYR A 144 8.27 -9.82 1.22
N ARG A 145 7.30 -10.35 0.48
CA ARG A 145 7.22 -11.77 0.11
C ARG A 145 7.11 -11.89 -1.40
N SER A 146 8.01 -12.66 -2.01
CA SER A 146 7.95 -12.90 -3.46
C SER A 146 6.72 -13.74 -3.84
N TYR A 147 6.35 -13.72 -5.11
CA TYR A 147 5.29 -14.58 -5.64
C TYR A 147 5.57 -16.07 -5.33
N ALA A 148 6.80 -16.52 -5.56
CA ALA A 148 7.21 -17.91 -5.32
C ALA A 148 7.11 -18.29 -3.84
N TYR A 149 7.51 -17.41 -2.94
CA TYR A 149 7.34 -17.61 -1.50
C TYR A 149 5.87 -17.71 -1.12
N GLN A 150 5.04 -16.79 -1.62
CA GLN A 150 3.60 -16.78 -1.36
C GLN A 150 2.92 -18.06 -1.88
N LYS A 151 3.34 -18.57 -3.05
CA LYS A 151 2.85 -19.82 -3.61
C LYS A 151 3.10 -20.99 -2.66
N ALA A 152 4.36 -21.18 -2.23
CA ALA A 152 4.73 -22.25 -1.32
C ALA A 152 4.01 -22.13 0.04
N LEU A 153 3.86 -20.91 0.56
CA LEU A 153 3.13 -20.65 1.81
C LEU A 153 1.64 -21.00 1.68
N PHE A 154 1.00 -20.59 0.59
CA PHE A 154 -0.41 -20.85 0.35
C PHE A 154 -0.66 -22.35 0.17
N GLU A 155 0.16 -23.04 -0.62
CA GLU A 155 0.07 -24.50 -0.82
C GLU A 155 0.18 -25.27 0.49
N LYS A 156 1.09 -24.86 1.38
CA LYS A 156 1.20 -25.44 2.73
C LYS A 156 -0.10 -25.28 3.54
N TYR A 157 -0.76 -24.12 3.46
CA TYR A 157 -2.02 -23.89 4.16
C TYR A 157 -3.19 -24.65 3.54
N VAL A 158 -3.25 -24.74 2.20
CA VAL A 158 -4.24 -25.57 1.52
C VAL A 158 -4.11 -27.03 1.93
N ALA A 159 -2.89 -27.56 1.99
CA ALA A 159 -2.64 -28.94 2.43
C ALA A 159 -3.06 -29.19 3.89
N ARG A 160 -2.96 -28.18 4.77
CA ARG A 160 -3.31 -28.29 6.20
C ARG A 160 -4.79 -28.08 6.48
N ASP A 161 -5.41 -27.09 5.83
CA ASP A 161 -6.69 -26.51 6.22
C ASP A 161 -7.75 -26.54 5.11
N GLY A 162 -7.39 -26.91 3.88
CA GLY A 162 -8.25 -26.83 2.71
C GLY A 162 -8.25 -25.45 2.03
N PHE A 163 -8.62 -25.42 0.75
CA PHE A 163 -8.56 -24.22 -0.10
C PHE A 163 -9.43 -23.08 0.42
N GLU A 164 -10.68 -23.36 0.76
CA GLU A 164 -11.63 -22.35 1.24
C GLU A 164 -11.12 -21.66 2.50
N LYS A 165 -10.73 -22.46 3.50
CA LYS A 165 -10.22 -21.94 4.77
C LYS A 165 -8.92 -21.16 4.56
N ALA A 166 -7.97 -21.71 3.81
CA ALA A 166 -6.70 -21.03 3.50
C ALA A 166 -6.90 -19.69 2.79
N SER A 167 -7.91 -19.57 1.91
CA SER A 167 -8.21 -18.35 1.17
C SER A 167 -8.79 -17.21 2.02
N THR A 168 -9.20 -17.47 3.27
CA THR A 168 -9.74 -16.44 4.18
C THR A 168 -8.68 -15.71 5.00
N TYR A 169 -7.59 -16.39 5.34
CA TYR A 169 -6.52 -15.88 6.22
C TYR A 169 -5.14 -15.85 5.55
N SER A 170 -5.03 -16.37 4.33
CA SER A 170 -3.85 -16.26 3.49
C SER A 170 -4.26 -15.82 2.09
N ALA A 171 -3.27 -15.40 1.32
CA ALA A 171 -3.46 -14.95 -0.05
C ALA A 171 -2.91 -16.00 -1.02
N GLN A 172 -3.65 -16.27 -2.10
CA GLN A 172 -3.07 -16.95 -3.26
C GLN A 172 -1.91 -16.10 -3.82
N PRO A 173 -0.92 -16.72 -4.48
CA PRO A 173 0.19 -15.97 -5.05
C PRO A 173 -0.30 -14.92 -6.06
N GLY A 174 0.32 -13.73 -6.04
CA GLY A 174 -0.15 -12.56 -6.80
C GLY A 174 -1.20 -11.72 -6.08
N LYS A 175 -1.97 -12.27 -5.15
CA LYS A 175 -3.07 -11.55 -4.44
C LYS A 175 -2.62 -10.94 -3.10
N SER A 176 -1.38 -11.19 -2.67
CA SER A 176 -0.83 -10.68 -1.40
C SER A 176 -0.22 -9.30 -1.55
N GLU A 177 -0.61 -8.35 -0.67
CA GLU A 177 0.03 -7.04 -0.61
C GLU A 177 1.53 -7.10 -0.27
N HIS A 178 2.00 -8.16 0.41
CA HIS A 178 3.42 -8.34 0.69
C HIS A 178 4.29 -8.38 -0.57
N GLN A 179 3.74 -8.83 -1.71
CA GLN A 179 4.47 -8.83 -2.98
C GLN A 179 4.71 -7.42 -3.53
N THR A 180 3.94 -6.42 -3.08
CA THR A 180 4.18 -5.02 -3.44
C THR A 180 5.45 -4.45 -2.81
N GLY A 181 5.97 -5.06 -1.74
CA GLY A 181 7.02 -4.48 -0.91
C GLY A 181 6.54 -3.34 0.00
N LEU A 182 5.23 -3.07 0.03
CA LEU A 182 4.60 -1.98 0.79
C LEU A 182 3.72 -2.50 1.95
N GLY A 183 3.47 -3.81 2.03
CA GLY A 183 2.78 -4.47 3.14
C GLY A 183 3.73 -4.84 4.27
N PHE A 184 3.35 -4.52 5.50
CA PHE A 184 4.13 -4.74 6.72
C PHE A 184 3.24 -5.38 7.77
N ASP A 185 3.56 -6.60 8.18
CA ASP A 185 3.03 -7.17 9.40
C ASP A 185 3.84 -6.66 10.59
N ILE A 186 3.18 -5.96 11.49
CA ILE A 186 3.79 -5.26 12.61
C ILE A 186 3.27 -5.85 13.92
N GLY A 187 4.20 -6.29 14.75
CA GLY A 187 3.96 -6.82 16.09
C GLY A 187 4.60 -5.97 17.18
N GLY A 188 4.47 -6.46 18.41
CA GLY A 188 5.02 -5.83 19.61
C GLY A 188 6.27 -6.50 20.18
N ALA A 189 6.56 -6.26 21.46
CA ALA A 189 7.66 -6.95 22.15
C ALA A 189 7.38 -8.47 22.33
N ASP A 190 6.11 -8.85 22.45
CA ASP A 190 5.67 -10.22 22.65
C ASP A 190 5.41 -10.92 21.31
N SER A 191 6.39 -11.67 20.84
CA SER A 191 6.31 -12.42 19.57
C SER A 191 5.28 -13.55 19.59
N SER A 192 4.84 -14.01 20.77
CA SER A 192 3.81 -15.05 20.88
C SER A 192 2.45 -14.59 20.34
N LYS A 193 2.25 -13.27 20.20
CA LYS A 193 1.02 -12.64 19.67
C LYS A 193 1.09 -12.30 18.19
N TYR A 194 2.23 -12.48 17.52
CA TYR A 194 2.36 -12.13 16.10
C TYR A 194 1.38 -12.91 15.23
N ALA A 195 0.74 -12.20 14.29
CA ALA A 195 -0.25 -12.75 13.37
C ALA A 195 -1.42 -13.49 14.07
N LYS A 196 -1.82 -13.04 15.26
CA LYS A 196 -2.94 -13.62 16.02
C LYS A 196 -3.92 -12.54 16.43
N PHE A 197 -5.19 -12.93 16.53
CA PHE A 197 -6.26 -12.04 17.00
C PHE A 197 -5.94 -11.40 18.37
N SER A 198 -5.24 -12.11 19.25
CA SER A 198 -4.80 -11.61 20.55
C SER A 198 -3.84 -10.40 20.48
N PHE A 199 -3.23 -10.12 19.33
CA PHE A 199 -2.49 -8.87 19.12
C PHE A 199 -3.39 -7.65 19.23
N SER A 200 -4.65 -7.74 18.79
CA SER A 200 -5.59 -6.60 18.72
C SER A 200 -5.85 -5.93 20.07
N SER A 201 -5.69 -6.66 21.19
CA SER A 201 -5.91 -6.14 22.54
C SER A 201 -4.67 -5.47 23.15
N THR A 202 -3.50 -5.61 22.51
CA THR A 202 -2.22 -5.07 23.00
C THR A 202 -2.15 -3.55 22.91
N LYS A 203 -1.25 -2.96 23.70
CA LYS A 203 -0.97 -1.52 23.62
C LYS A 203 -0.36 -1.13 22.26
N GLU A 204 0.42 -2.02 21.66
CA GLU A 204 1.04 -1.84 20.35
C GLU A 204 0.00 -1.76 19.23
N ALA A 205 -0.97 -2.68 19.18
CA ALA A 205 -2.04 -2.66 18.19
C ALA A 205 -2.91 -1.40 18.32
N LYS A 206 -3.27 -1.02 19.56
CA LYS A 206 -4.02 0.22 19.83
C LYS A 206 -3.24 1.46 19.39
N TRP A 207 -1.93 1.50 19.67
CA TRP A 207 -1.07 2.60 19.26
C TRP A 207 -0.97 2.70 17.74
N LEU A 208 -0.77 1.57 17.05
CA LEU A 208 -0.73 1.53 15.57
C LEU A 208 -2.04 2.03 14.96
N ALA A 209 -3.18 1.53 15.43
CA ALA A 209 -4.50 1.94 14.93
C ALA A 209 -4.75 3.46 15.11
N ALA A 210 -4.20 4.05 16.16
CA ALA A 210 -4.28 5.48 16.41
C ALA A 210 -3.28 6.30 15.56
N ASN A 211 -2.03 5.83 15.37
CA ASN A 211 -0.92 6.67 14.93
C ASN A 211 -0.30 6.33 13.57
N ALA A 212 -0.48 5.10 13.05
CA ALA A 212 0.26 4.63 11.88
C ALA A 212 0.08 5.52 10.64
N HIS A 213 -1.11 6.11 10.49
CA HIS A 213 -1.44 7.03 9.39
C HIS A 213 -0.53 8.25 9.29
N ARG A 214 -0.02 8.74 10.43
CA ARG A 214 0.92 9.88 10.50
C ARG A 214 2.24 9.58 9.80
N PHE A 215 2.55 8.29 9.64
CA PHE A 215 3.75 7.80 8.97
C PHE A 215 3.45 7.19 7.60
N GLY A 216 2.23 7.36 7.09
CA GLY A 216 1.83 6.85 5.78
C GLY A 216 1.37 5.40 5.76
N PHE A 217 1.09 4.80 6.92
CA PHE A 217 0.58 3.43 7.03
C PHE A 217 -0.92 3.40 7.32
N HIS A 218 -1.64 2.52 6.63
CA HIS A 218 -3.06 2.26 6.80
C HIS A 218 -3.28 0.82 7.30
N LEU A 219 -4.15 0.62 8.29
CA LEU A 219 -4.60 -0.72 8.70
C LEU A 219 -5.44 -1.30 7.56
N ARG A 220 -4.87 -2.25 6.82
CA ARG A 220 -5.37 -2.63 5.50
C ARG A 220 -6.59 -3.54 5.54
N TYR A 221 -6.68 -4.40 6.55
CA TYR A 221 -7.78 -5.35 6.76
C TYR A 221 -8.43 -5.10 8.12
N PRO A 222 -9.28 -4.05 8.25
CA PRO A 222 -9.97 -3.73 9.49
C PRO A 222 -11.16 -4.67 9.75
N LEU A 223 -11.55 -4.79 11.02
CA LEU A 223 -12.67 -5.64 11.46
C LEU A 223 -13.99 -5.19 10.83
N GLY A 224 -14.78 -6.14 10.33
CA GLY A 224 -16.09 -5.87 9.73
C GLY A 224 -16.04 -5.36 8.29
N LYS A 225 -14.86 -5.40 7.64
CA LYS A 225 -14.65 -4.98 6.25
C LYS A 225 -14.16 -6.13 5.37
N GLU A 226 -14.38 -7.37 5.80
CA GLU A 226 -13.97 -8.59 5.09
C GLU A 226 -14.65 -8.69 3.73
N SER A 227 -15.93 -8.30 3.64
CA SER A 227 -16.67 -8.27 2.38
C SER A 227 -16.07 -7.32 1.35
N TRP A 228 -15.44 -6.23 1.80
CA TRP A 228 -14.78 -5.23 0.95
C TRP A 228 -13.35 -5.61 0.58
N THR A 229 -12.56 -6.07 1.55
CA THR A 229 -11.13 -6.31 1.35
C THR A 229 -10.83 -7.71 0.79
N GLY A 230 -11.70 -8.68 1.06
CA GLY A 230 -11.47 -10.09 0.74
C GLY A 230 -10.67 -10.87 1.77
N TYR A 231 -10.25 -10.22 2.85
CA TYR A 231 -9.41 -10.82 3.87
C TYR A 231 -10.03 -10.65 5.24
N THR A 232 -9.77 -11.62 6.11
CA THR A 232 -10.15 -11.55 7.53
C THR A 232 -9.44 -10.40 8.24
N TYR A 233 -9.98 -9.98 9.39
CA TYR A 233 -9.37 -8.93 10.20
C TYR A 233 -7.92 -9.25 10.60
N GLU A 234 -7.00 -8.36 10.23
CA GLU A 234 -5.58 -8.48 10.57
C GLU A 234 -5.08 -7.23 11.30
N SER A 235 -5.20 -7.23 12.63
CA SER A 235 -4.74 -6.12 13.49
C SER A 235 -3.25 -5.75 13.36
N TRP A 236 -2.45 -6.62 12.73
CA TRP A 236 -1.02 -6.45 12.50
C TRP A 236 -0.67 -5.99 11.07
N HIS A 237 -1.58 -6.08 10.10
CA HIS A 237 -1.23 -5.84 8.69
C HIS A 237 -1.44 -4.39 8.27
N TYR A 238 -0.33 -3.69 8.01
CA TYR A 238 -0.31 -2.30 7.63
C TYR A 238 0.27 -2.10 6.24
N ARG A 239 -0.44 -1.31 5.43
CA ARG A 239 -0.06 -0.96 4.08
C ARG A 239 0.52 0.45 4.03
N TYR A 240 1.73 0.60 3.52
CA TYR A 240 2.28 1.92 3.20
C TYR A 240 1.61 2.48 1.94
N VAL A 241 0.99 3.64 2.10
CA VAL A 241 0.30 4.40 1.04
C VAL A 241 0.79 5.85 0.94
N GLY A 242 1.73 6.26 1.80
CA GLY A 242 2.15 7.65 1.94
C GLY A 242 1.22 8.48 2.84
N ALA A 243 1.74 9.59 3.36
CA ALA A 243 1.08 10.36 4.42
C ALA A 243 -0.30 10.91 4.04
N THR A 244 -0.45 11.45 2.82
CA THR A 244 -1.71 12.07 2.37
C THR A 244 -2.86 11.06 2.32
N LEU A 245 -2.66 9.93 1.62
CA LEU A 245 -3.72 8.92 1.51
C LEU A 245 -3.98 8.23 2.85
N ALA A 246 -2.94 7.95 3.65
CA ALA A 246 -3.12 7.34 4.95
C ALA A 246 -3.95 8.23 5.89
N ALA A 247 -3.74 9.55 5.87
CA ALA A 247 -4.53 10.51 6.64
C ALA A 247 -6.00 10.53 6.18
N GLN A 248 -6.24 10.52 4.87
CA GLN A 248 -7.61 10.45 4.32
C GLN A 248 -8.32 9.17 4.74
N LEU A 249 -7.68 8.00 4.60
CA LEU A 249 -8.24 6.72 5.01
C LEU A 249 -8.50 6.66 6.52
N LYS A 250 -7.61 7.25 7.34
CA LYS A 250 -7.83 7.35 8.79
C LYS A 250 -9.04 8.22 9.13
N MET A 251 -9.18 9.35 8.45
CA MET A 251 -10.26 10.31 8.68
C MET A 251 -11.63 9.73 8.30
N THR A 252 -11.71 9.03 7.18
CA THR A 252 -12.97 8.48 6.67
C THR A 252 -13.32 7.11 7.24
N GLY A 253 -12.33 6.37 7.75
CA GLY A 253 -12.51 4.98 8.21
C GLY A 253 -12.76 3.99 7.06
N LEU A 254 -12.59 4.42 5.81
CA LEU A 254 -12.78 3.58 4.64
C LEU A 254 -11.58 2.66 4.42
N THR A 255 -11.86 1.50 3.82
CA THR A 255 -10.85 0.68 3.17
C THR A 255 -10.34 1.37 1.90
N MET A 256 -9.22 0.89 1.35
CA MET A 256 -8.75 1.37 0.05
C MET A 256 -9.77 1.08 -1.06
N GLU A 257 -10.43 -0.08 -1.04
CA GLU A 257 -11.49 -0.43 -1.98
C GLU A 257 -12.65 0.58 -1.93
N GLU A 258 -13.17 0.86 -0.75
CA GLU A 258 -14.27 1.81 -0.58
C GLU A 258 -13.85 3.23 -0.99
N TYR A 259 -12.64 3.67 -0.59
CA TYR A 259 -12.12 5.00 -0.92
C TYR A 259 -12.01 5.23 -2.43
N TYR A 260 -11.60 4.21 -3.18
CA TYR A 260 -11.47 4.27 -4.62
C TYR A 260 -12.70 3.76 -5.39
N GLN A 261 -13.81 3.47 -4.69
CA GLN A 261 -15.07 2.99 -5.27
C GLN A 261 -14.89 1.74 -6.12
N LEU A 262 -14.01 0.83 -5.66
CA LEU A 262 -13.76 -0.44 -6.33
C LEU A 262 -14.80 -1.47 -5.94
N ALA A 263 -15.03 -2.44 -6.82
CA ALA A 263 -15.84 -3.61 -6.48
C ALA A 263 -15.22 -4.34 -5.27
N PRO A 264 -16.05 -4.90 -4.36
CA PRO A 264 -15.56 -5.63 -3.21
C PRO A 264 -14.63 -6.77 -3.62
N GLY A 265 -13.51 -6.92 -2.91
CA GLY A 265 -12.45 -7.89 -3.15
C GLY A 265 -12.83 -9.31 -2.76
N LYS A 266 -14.00 -9.83 -3.15
CA LYS A 266 -14.44 -11.18 -2.75
C LYS A 266 -13.33 -12.23 -2.97
N PRO A 267 -13.11 -13.17 -2.03
CA PRO A 267 -12.23 -14.31 -2.27
C PRO A 267 -12.66 -15.00 -3.57
N SER A 268 -11.71 -15.28 -4.45
CA SER A 268 -12.01 -16.08 -5.64
C SER A 268 -12.44 -17.47 -5.20
N THR A 269 -13.58 -17.93 -5.71
CA THR A 269 -13.96 -19.34 -5.66
C THR A 269 -12.90 -20.20 -6.37
N PRO A 270 -12.84 -21.52 -6.09
CA PRO A 270 -11.90 -22.45 -6.71
C PRO A 270 -11.82 -22.37 -8.23
#